data_AF-A0A961DV09-F1
#
_entry.id   AF-A0A961DV09-F1
#
_cell.length_a   1.000
_cell.length_b   1.000
_cell.length_c   1.000
_cell.angle_alpha   90.00
_cell.angle_beta   90.00
_cell.angle_gamma   90.00
#
_symmetry.space_group_name_H-M   'P 1'
#
loop_
_entity.id
_entity.type
_entity.pdbx_description
1 polymer ?
#
loop_
_entity_poly.entity_id
_entity_poly.type
_entity_poly.pdbx_seq_one_letter_code
_entity_poly.pdbx_strand_id
1 'polypeptide(L)'
;MIDLSPVDRAPDRTVLRSAGGFTWFYVDLVDDRGNGATVIWSWGLPFLPGYASAARAGRPQLPIERPSVNVVVYQGGRERFYLLSELPPDECDWSADGRSWRLGGCTFDWTDEPGTAHAAPIRTLRAELDLALPTGGRARGQLRLSGALRHDRLGGRDASAEASTHLWTPMIAAARGTLELRTPVGELRVEGRGYHDRNSAAQPLHSLGIRNWWWGRIALGGRDLVFYQLIPSDAGAAPRGFVVELAADGSCRSCEVTQLQVGRLRRSTWGLSWPESVRFLDPDGLPVEAEVAALLDNGPFYQRFLLRGRCGDEEGYGLGENVVPGRIDTDFLRPLVRMRVHRAAGPNSMWLPLFSGDSVGRWGRLLSRSAHVRA
;
A
#
# COMPACT_ATOMS: atom_id res chain seq x y z
N MET A 1 -4.95 17.97 -2.41
CA MET A 1 -4.84 17.30 -1.09
C MET A 1 -5.81 16.11 -1.09
N ILE A 2 -5.59 15.05 -0.29
CA ILE A 2 -6.32 13.78 -0.47
C ILE A 2 -7.81 13.85 -0.14
N ASP A 3 -8.64 13.09 -0.86
CA ASP A 3 -10.06 12.94 -0.56
C ASP A 3 -10.53 11.50 -0.58
N LEU A 4 -11.45 11.20 0.35
CA LEU A 4 -12.19 9.96 0.37
C LEU A 4 -13.14 9.94 -0.84
N SER A 5 -12.86 9.06 -1.80
CA SER A 5 -13.62 8.92 -3.03
C SER A 5 -14.72 7.85 -2.88
N PRO A 6 -15.87 8.02 -3.54
CA PRO A 6 -16.90 6.99 -3.68
C PRO A 6 -16.37 5.71 -4.35
N VAL A 7 -16.94 4.54 -4.00
CA VAL A 7 -16.56 3.23 -4.55
C VAL A 7 -17.10 2.95 -5.96
N ASP A 8 -18.23 3.55 -6.30
CA ASP A 8 -18.91 3.47 -7.60
C ASP A 8 -18.13 4.20 -8.69
N ARG A 9 -17.27 5.15 -8.30
CA ARG A 9 -16.30 5.76 -9.21
C ARG A 9 -15.34 4.69 -9.72
N ALA A 10 -15.60 4.23 -10.94
CA ALA A 10 -14.73 3.34 -11.68
C ALA A 10 -13.30 3.90 -11.73
N PRO A 11 -12.27 3.04 -11.79
CA PRO A 11 -10.91 3.52 -11.94
C PRO A 11 -10.77 4.39 -13.19
N ASP A 12 -10.27 5.61 -13.01
CA ASP A 12 -10.15 6.56 -14.10
C ASP A 12 -8.92 6.22 -14.95
N ARG A 13 -9.14 5.59 -16.12
CA ARG A 13 -8.05 5.23 -17.04
C ARG A 13 -7.34 6.44 -17.62
N THR A 14 -7.94 7.64 -17.59
CA THR A 14 -7.27 8.85 -18.09
C THR A 14 -6.02 9.17 -17.28
N VAL A 15 -5.97 8.73 -16.01
CA VAL A 15 -4.79 8.85 -15.15
C VAL A 15 -3.55 8.21 -15.78
N LEU A 16 -3.71 7.13 -16.54
CA LEU A 16 -2.63 6.42 -17.22
C LEU A 16 -1.92 7.27 -18.27
N ARG A 17 -2.58 8.33 -18.73
CA ARG A 17 -2.08 9.30 -19.71
C ARG A 17 -1.78 10.66 -19.07
N SER A 18 -1.95 10.81 -17.76
CA SER A 18 -1.56 12.01 -17.02
C SER A 18 -0.09 11.95 -16.64
N ALA A 19 0.74 12.81 -17.22
CA ALA A 19 2.18 12.78 -17.01
C ALA A 19 2.55 12.94 -15.52
N GLY A 20 3.27 11.96 -14.99
CA GLY A 20 3.69 11.88 -13.60
C GLY A 20 2.58 11.51 -12.62
N GLY A 21 1.35 11.27 -13.09
CA GLY A 21 0.26 10.74 -12.28
C GLY A 21 0.56 9.34 -11.74
N PHE A 22 -0.42 8.73 -11.08
CA PHE A 22 -0.30 7.37 -10.61
C PHE A 22 -1.67 6.77 -10.29
N THR A 23 -1.74 5.44 -10.33
CA THR A 23 -2.82 4.69 -9.70
C THR A 23 -2.27 3.39 -9.14
N TRP A 24 -2.74 3.00 -7.96
CA TRP A 24 -2.43 1.69 -7.40
C TRP A 24 -3.62 1.09 -6.67
N PHE A 25 -3.67 -0.24 -6.70
CA PHE A 25 -4.57 -1.07 -5.94
C PHE A 25 -3.75 -1.72 -4.83
N TYR A 26 -4.16 -1.52 -3.60
CA TYR A 26 -3.47 -2.02 -2.42
C TYR A 26 -4.37 -3.01 -1.70
N VAL A 27 -3.79 -4.15 -1.31
CA VAL A 27 -4.41 -5.10 -0.40
C VAL A 27 -3.45 -5.33 0.76
N ASP A 28 -3.99 -5.39 1.98
CA ASP A 28 -3.30 -6.00 3.10
C ASP A 28 -4.13 -7.06 3.81
N LEU A 29 -3.39 -7.96 4.47
CA LEU A 29 -3.90 -8.98 5.36
C LEU A 29 -3.11 -8.91 6.67
N VAL A 30 -3.78 -9.11 7.80
CA VAL A 30 -3.16 -9.25 9.11
C VAL A 30 -3.89 -10.32 9.94
N ASP A 31 -3.14 -11.22 10.56
CA ASP A 31 -3.68 -12.25 11.46
C ASP A 31 -3.68 -11.80 12.92
N ASP A 32 -4.30 -12.58 13.79
CA ASP A 32 -4.41 -12.27 15.23
C ASP A 32 -3.07 -12.35 15.99
N ARG A 33 -1.98 -12.73 15.31
CA ARG A 33 -0.61 -12.76 15.84
C ARG A 33 0.27 -11.65 15.26
N GLY A 34 -0.28 -10.79 14.39
CA GLY A 34 0.44 -9.73 13.71
C GLY A 34 1.34 -10.20 12.56
N ASN A 35 1.19 -11.43 12.06
CA ASN A 35 1.71 -11.78 10.75
C ASN A 35 0.85 -11.10 9.69
N GLY A 36 1.46 -10.70 8.58
CA GLY A 36 0.73 -9.93 7.59
C GLY A 36 1.32 -10.01 6.21
N ALA A 37 0.58 -9.51 5.24
CA ALA A 37 1.05 -9.39 3.88
C ALA A 37 0.48 -8.13 3.23
N THR A 38 1.23 -7.58 2.27
CA THR A 38 0.74 -6.49 1.42
C THR A 38 0.98 -6.84 -0.03
N VAL A 39 0.00 -6.57 -0.88
CA VAL A 39 0.12 -6.69 -2.33
C VAL A 39 -0.30 -5.38 -2.99
N ILE A 40 0.52 -4.86 -3.89
CA ILE A 40 0.26 -3.62 -4.62
C ILE A 40 0.39 -3.88 -6.11
N TRP A 41 -0.66 -3.63 -6.87
CA TRP A 41 -0.59 -3.49 -8.32
C TRP A 41 -0.66 -2.02 -8.66
N SER A 42 0.17 -1.56 -9.60
CA SER A 42 0.31 -0.13 -9.81
C SER A 42 0.73 0.23 -11.23
N TRP A 43 0.30 1.41 -11.64
CA TRP A 43 0.76 2.12 -12.83
C TRP A 43 1.35 3.46 -12.39
N GLY A 44 2.63 3.68 -12.69
CA GLY A 44 3.33 4.90 -12.27
C GLY A 44 3.56 4.98 -10.76
N LEU A 45 3.88 3.86 -10.10
CA LEU A 45 4.12 3.87 -8.65
C LEU A 45 5.17 4.93 -8.28
N PRO A 46 4.88 5.91 -7.41
CA PRO A 46 5.79 7.01 -7.10
C PRO A 46 7.16 6.57 -6.57
N PHE A 47 7.22 5.38 -5.98
CA PHE A 47 8.42 4.81 -5.37
C PHE A 47 9.39 4.18 -6.39
N LEU A 48 9.03 4.09 -7.67
CA LEU A 48 9.92 3.54 -8.69
C LEU A 48 11.11 4.46 -8.97
N PRO A 49 12.34 3.91 -9.07
CA PRO A 49 13.51 4.71 -9.40
C PRO A 49 13.35 5.47 -10.71
N GLY A 50 13.72 6.74 -10.70
CA GLY A 50 13.64 7.61 -11.88
C GLY A 50 12.26 8.22 -12.14
N TYR A 51 11.18 7.77 -11.48
CA TYR A 51 9.83 8.28 -11.77
C TYR A 51 9.62 9.69 -11.22
N ALA A 52 9.72 9.84 -9.88
CA ALA A 52 9.54 11.14 -9.24
C ALA A 52 10.66 12.13 -9.57
N SER A 53 11.90 11.67 -9.78
CA SER A 53 12.99 12.55 -10.23
C SER A 53 12.83 13.07 -11.65
N ALA A 54 12.36 12.24 -12.59
CA ALA A 54 12.11 12.70 -13.95
C ALA A 54 11.02 13.79 -13.97
N ALA A 55 9.95 13.60 -13.18
CA ALA A 55 8.93 14.63 -12.99
C ALA A 55 9.50 15.94 -12.40
N ARG A 56 10.34 15.87 -11.36
CA ARG A 56 11.01 17.05 -10.79
C ARG A 56 11.95 17.75 -11.78
N ALA A 57 12.53 17.01 -12.72
CA ALA A 57 13.38 17.54 -13.78
C ALA A 57 12.59 18.06 -15.00
N GLY A 58 11.27 18.20 -14.91
CA GLY A 58 10.43 18.67 -16.01
C GLY A 58 10.19 17.64 -17.12
N ARG A 59 10.47 16.36 -16.86
CA ARG A 59 10.28 15.22 -17.78
C ARG A 59 9.40 14.15 -17.14
N PRO A 60 8.17 14.47 -16.71
CA PRO A 60 7.27 13.48 -16.12
C PRO A 60 6.97 12.37 -17.11
N GLN A 61 7.02 11.12 -16.64
CA GLN A 61 6.75 9.94 -17.46
C GLN A 61 5.28 9.55 -17.35
N LEU A 62 4.77 8.75 -18.30
CA LEU A 62 3.38 8.31 -18.24
C LEU A 62 3.25 7.09 -17.29
N PRO A 63 2.20 7.01 -16.47
CA PRO A 63 1.98 5.87 -15.58
C PRO A 63 1.87 4.54 -16.33
N ILE A 64 1.27 4.56 -17.53
CA ILE A 64 1.11 3.38 -18.38
C ILE A 64 2.44 2.75 -18.81
N GLU A 65 3.51 3.54 -18.83
CA GLU A 65 4.85 3.07 -19.21
C GLU A 65 5.62 2.51 -18.03
N ARG A 66 5.07 2.60 -16.82
CA ARG A 66 5.74 2.25 -15.56
C ARG A 66 4.88 1.32 -14.68
N PRO A 67 4.39 0.17 -15.19
CA PRO A 67 3.64 -0.78 -14.38
C PRO A 67 4.55 -1.47 -13.35
N SER A 68 4.01 -1.78 -12.18
CA SER A 68 4.73 -2.56 -11.17
C SER A 68 3.82 -3.35 -10.23
N VAL A 69 4.38 -4.45 -9.71
CA VAL A 69 3.77 -5.29 -8.67
C VAL A 69 4.69 -5.36 -7.46
N ASN A 70 4.14 -5.14 -6.27
CA ASN A 70 4.82 -5.36 -5.00
C ASN A 70 4.12 -6.45 -4.19
N VAL A 71 4.90 -7.38 -3.66
CA VAL A 71 4.44 -8.37 -2.68
C VAL A 71 5.40 -8.37 -1.51
N VAL A 72 4.85 -8.25 -0.30
CA VAL A 72 5.61 -8.35 0.94
C VAL A 72 4.87 -9.25 1.91
N VAL A 73 5.60 -10.14 2.58
CA VAL A 73 5.09 -11.02 3.64
C VAL A 73 5.88 -10.77 4.91
N TYR A 74 5.17 -10.63 6.03
CA TYR A 74 5.70 -10.38 7.35
C TYR A 74 5.34 -11.53 8.29
N GLN A 75 6.32 -12.01 9.06
CA GLN A 75 6.12 -13.03 10.08
C GLN A 75 6.94 -12.70 11.33
N GLY A 76 6.35 -12.84 12.51
CA GLY A 76 7.02 -12.57 13.78
C GLY A 76 7.57 -11.13 13.89
N GLY A 77 6.83 -10.15 13.37
CA GLY A 77 7.22 -8.74 13.39
C GLY A 77 8.40 -8.39 12.47
N ARG A 78 8.71 -9.22 11.46
CA ARG A 78 9.83 -9.00 10.52
C ARG A 78 9.44 -9.33 9.08
N GLU A 79 10.15 -8.73 8.12
CA GLU A 79 10.04 -9.07 6.70
C GLU A 79 10.51 -10.53 6.44
N ARG A 80 9.63 -11.35 5.88
CA ARG A 80 9.91 -12.73 5.49
C ARG A 80 10.14 -12.91 3.99
N PHE A 81 9.43 -12.13 3.18
CA PHE A 81 9.58 -12.06 1.74
C PHE A 81 9.31 -10.63 1.28
N TYR A 82 10.08 -10.14 0.31
CA TYR A 82 9.86 -8.84 -0.32
C TYR A 82 10.19 -8.92 -1.80
N LEU A 83 9.32 -8.40 -2.65
CA LEU A 83 9.64 -8.14 -4.04
C LEU A 83 8.85 -6.95 -4.55
N LEU A 84 9.52 -5.96 -5.11
CA LEU A 84 8.92 -4.91 -5.94
C LEU A 84 9.49 -5.07 -7.35
N SER A 85 8.63 -5.40 -8.31
CA SER A 85 9.00 -5.60 -9.72
C SER A 85 8.35 -4.56 -10.62
N GLU A 86 9.19 -3.81 -11.33
CA GLU A 86 8.84 -2.97 -12.46
C GLU A 86 8.80 -3.83 -13.74
N LEU A 87 7.70 -3.75 -14.48
CA LEU A 87 7.36 -4.70 -15.55
C LEU A 87 7.39 -4.02 -16.94
N PRO A 88 7.60 -4.79 -18.02
CA PRO A 88 7.49 -4.27 -19.38
C PRO A 88 6.04 -3.85 -19.68
N PRO A 89 5.78 -2.64 -20.21
CA PRO A 89 4.42 -2.18 -20.49
C PRO A 89 3.64 -3.05 -21.48
N ASP A 90 4.33 -3.66 -22.44
CA ASP A 90 3.76 -4.58 -23.44
C ASP A 90 3.28 -5.91 -22.84
N GLU A 91 3.83 -6.30 -21.69
CA GLU A 91 3.34 -7.43 -20.91
C GLU A 91 2.21 -7.05 -19.95
N CYS A 92 1.74 -5.80 -19.97
CA CYS A 92 0.75 -5.31 -19.04
C CYS A 92 -0.53 -4.87 -19.75
N ASP A 93 -1.67 -5.25 -19.19
CA ASP A 93 -2.98 -4.89 -19.70
C ASP A 93 -3.92 -4.50 -18.56
N TRP A 94 -4.82 -3.59 -18.88
CA TRP A 94 -5.96 -3.26 -18.05
C TRP A 94 -7.20 -3.50 -18.89
N SER A 95 -8.05 -4.44 -18.46
CA SER A 95 -9.26 -4.82 -19.19
C SER A 95 -10.20 -3.65 -19.47
N ALA A 96 -10.91 -3.72 -20.59
CA ALA A 96 -11.80 -2.66 -21.05
C ALA A 96 -12.95 -2.35 -20.06
N ASP A 97 -13.45 -3.37 -19.36
CA ASP A 97 -14.46 -3.23 -18.29
C ASP A 97 -13.91 -2.63 -16.99
N GLY A 98 -12.59 -2.45 -16.93
CA GLY A 98 -11.88 -1.89 -15.79
C GLY A 98 -11.71 -2.83 -14.60
N ARG A 99 -12.21 -4.08 -14.68
CA ARG A 99 -12.33 -5.03 -13.55
C ARG A 99 -11.20 -6.06 -13.43
N SER A 100 -10.24 -6.04 -14.34
CA SER A 100 -9.09 -6.94 -14.24
C SER A 100 -7.82 -6.33 -14.80
N TRP A 101 -6.71 -6.59 -14.13
CA TRP A 101 -5.37 -6.17 -14.53
C TRP A 101 -4.51 -7.41 -14.75
N ARG A 102 -3.72 -7.40 -15.81
CA ARG A 102 -2.63 -8.33 -16.02
C ARG A 102 -1.34 -7.52 -16.00
N LEU A 103 -0.47 -7.76 -15.03
CA LEU A 103 0.83 -7.12 -14.93
C LEU A 103 1.91 -8.21 -15.02
N GLY A 104 2.44 -8.43 -16.22
CA GLY A 104 3.34 -9.55 -16.50
C GLY A 104 2.63 -10.89 -16.28
N GLY A 105 3.25 -11.76 -15.46
CA GLY A 105 2.66 -13.05 -15.05
C GLY A 105 1.65 -12.95 -13.91
N CYS A 106 1.43 -11.76 -13.33
CA CYS A 106 0.44 -11.56 -12.28
C CYS A 106 -0.90 -11.12 -12.86
N THR A 107 -1.99 -11.69 -12.37
CA THR A 107 -3.35 -11.28 -12.71
C THR A 107 -4.10 -10.88 -11.46
N PHE A 108 -5.09 -10.03 -11.67
CA PHE A 108 -5.93 -9.47 -10.62
C PHE A 108 -7.31 -9.24 -11.22
N ASP A 109 -8.36 -9.75 -10.57
CA ASP A 109 -9.76 -9.53 -10.95
C ASP A 109 -10.65 -9.43 -9.72
N TRP A 110 -11.85 -8.88 -9.92
CA TRP A 110 -12.89 -8.93 -8.90
C TRP A 110 -14.28 -9.10 -9.47
N THR A 111 -15.15 -9.67 -8.63
CA THR A 111 -16.58 -9.86 -8.89
C THR A 111 -17.38 -9.23 -7.77
N ASP A 112 -18.54 -8.67 -8.11
CA ASP A 112 -19.48 -8.08 -7.16
C ASP A 112 -20.78 -8.89 -7.22
N GLU A 113 -21.05 -9.67 -6.18
CA GLU A 113 -22.28 -10.44 -6.05
C GLU A 113 -23.33 -9.63 -5.29
N PRO A 114 -24.61 -9.64 -5.71
CA PRO A 114 -25.67 -8.96 -4.97
C PRO A 114 -25.74 -9.48 -3.52
N GLY A 115 -25.85 -8.56 -2.56
CA GLY A 115 -26.18 -8.92 -1.18
C GLY A 115 -27.61 -9.46 -1.07
N THR A 116 -27.95 -10.04 0.08
CA THR A 116 -29.35 -10.29 0.44
C THR A 116 -30.13 -8.97 0.49
N ALA A 117 -31.47 -9.01 0.54
CA ALA A 117 -32.28 -7.79 0.64
C ALA A 117 -31.74 -6.84 1.73
N HIS A 118 -31.41 -5.60 1.35
CA HIS A 118 -30.80 -4.54 2.16
C HIS A 118 -29.32 -4.71 2.58
N ALA A 119 -28.61 -5.73 2.10
CA ALA A 119 -27.17 -5.88 2.32
C ALA A 119 -26.35 -5.27 1.15
N ALA A 120 -25.15 -4.78 1.46
CA ALA A 120 -24.21 -4.32 0.45
C ALA A 120 -23.77 -5.49 -0.46
N PRO A 121 -23.42 -5.22 -1.74
CA PRO A 121 -22.82 -6.22 -2.60
C PRO A 121 -21.56 -6.80 -1.96
N ILE A 122 -21.34 -8.11 -2.13
CA ILE A 122 -20.10 -8.76 -1.69
C ILE A 122 -19.10 -8.71 -2.83
N ARG A 123 -17.97 -8.04 -2.59
CA ARG A 123 -16.85 -8.06 -3.54
C ARG A 123 -15.94 -9.23 -3.20
N THR A 124 -15.65 -10.06 -4.20
CA THR A 124 -14.59 -11.08 -4.12
C THR A 124 -13.49 -10.74 -5.11
N LEU A 125 -12.31 -10.50 -4.57
CA LEU A 125 -11.07 -10.22 -5.29
C LEU A 125 -10.23 -11.49 -5.36
N ARG A 126 -9.72 -11.78 -6.55
CA ARG A 126 -8.83 -12.92 -6.82
C ARG A 126 -7.60 -12.43 -7.55
N ALA A 127 -6.46 -12.97 -7.19
CA ALA A 127 -5.21 -12.65 -7.87
C ALA A 127 -4.32 -13.88 -7.96
N GLU A 128 -3.79 -14.14 -9.15
CA GLU A 128 -2.70 -15.09 -9.35
C GLU A 128 -1.38 -14.33 -9.41
N LEU A 129 -0.40 -14.77 -8.65
CA LEU A 129 0.93 -14.18 -8.57
C LEU A 129 1.92 -15.12 -9.25
N ASP A 130 2.64 -14.63 -10.25
CA ASP A 130 3.76 -15.34 -10.85
C ASP A 130 4.93 -14.38 -11.08
N LEU A 131 5.83 -14.36 -10.10
CA LEU A 131 6.86 -13.34 -9.93
C LEU A 131 8.24 -13.91 -10.26
N ALA A 132 8.89 -13.38 -11.29
CA ALA A 132 10.29 -13.67 -11.56
C ALA A 132 11.18 -13.11 -10.45
N LEU A 133 12.05 -13.95 -9.89
CA LEU A 133 12.99 -13.52 -8.85
C LEU A 133 14.30 -13.07 -9.50
N PRO A 134 14.90 -11.98 -9.01
CA PRO A 134 16.17 -11.51 -9.56
C PRO A 134 17.30 -12.49 -9.32
N THR A 135 17.17 -13.47 -8.42
CA THR A 135 18.17 -14.52 -8.15
C THR A 135 18.01 -15.77 -9.00
N GLY A 136 17.07 -15.79 -9.95
CA GLY A 136 16.63 -16.99 -10.62
C GLY A 136 15.52 -17.69 -9.83
N GLY A 137 14.69 -18.46 -10.55
CA GLY A 137 13.46 -19.04 -10.01
C GLY A 137 12.28 -18.06 -10.00
N ARG A 138 11.16 -18.50 -9.42
CA ARG A 138 9.90 -17.74 -9.38
C ARG A 138 9.21 -17.92 -8.04
N ALA A 139 8.49 -16.89 -7.61
CA ALA A 139 7.52 -17.00 -6.51
C ALA A 139 6.12 -17.05 -7.12
N ARG A 140 5.34 -18.07 -6.76
CA ARG A 140 4.00 -18.32 -7.30
C ARG A 140 2.96 -18.41 -6.20
N GLY A 141 1.81 -17.80 -6.38
CA GLY A 141 0.86 -17.70 -5.29
C GLY A 141 -0.52 -17.25 -5.72
N GLN A 142 -1.41 -17.23 -4.74
CA GLN A 142 -2.79 -16.83 -4.90
C GLN A 142 -3.19 -15.91 -3.75
N LEU A 143 -3.91 -14.86 -4.10
CA LEU A 143 -4.59 -13.98 -3.14
C LEU A 143 -6.09 -14.11 -3.36
N ARG A 144 -6.82 -14.32 -2.27
CA ARG A 144 -8.28 -14.18 -2.24
C ARG A 144 -8.66 -13.24 -1.11
N LEU A 145 -9.54 -12.28 -1.41
CA LEU A 145 -10.12 -11.38 -0.42
C LEU A 145 -11.62 -11.25 -0.69
N SER A 146 -12.44 -11.33 0.35
CA SER A 146 -13.89 -11.18 0.21
C SER A 146 -14.48 -10.40 1.38
N GLY A 147 -15.38 -9.47 1.07
CA GLY A 147 -16.11 -8.68 2.05
C GLY A 147 -17.16 -7.79 1.41
N ALA A 148 -17.98 -7.15 2.24
CA ALA A 148 -18.96 -6.19 1.77
C ALA A 148 -18.29 -4.97 1.14
N LEU A 149 -18.78 -4.57 -0.03
CA LEU A 149 -18.35 -3.35 -0.69
C LEU A 149 -18.77 -2.14 0.15
N ARG A 150 -17.86 -1.19 0.31
CA ARG A 150 -18.11 0.02 1.09
C ARG A 150 -19.33 0.77 0.56
N HIS A 151 -20.20 1.21 1.45
CA HIS A 151 -21.25 2.17 1.16
C HIS A 151 -21.28 3.23 2.26
N ASP A 152 -21.41 4.49 1.84
CA ASP A 152 -21.37 5.62 2.75
C ASP A 152 -22.75 5.76 3.44
N ARG A 153 -22.80 5.75 4.78
CA ARG A 153 -24.06 6.06 5.49
C ARG A 153 -24.32 7.56 5.40
N LEU A 154 -25.57 7.95 5.11
CA LEU A 154 -26.03 9.33 5.02
C LEU A 154 -25.53 10.15 6.22
N GLY A 155 -24.53 10.99 5.95
CA GLY A 155 -23.71 11.63 6.97
C GLY A 155 -22.60 12.50 6.37
N GLY A 156 -23.00 13.49 5.56
CA GLY A 156 -22.29 14.75 5.40
C GLY A 156 -20.94 14.73 4.68
N ARG A 157 -20.96 14.73 3.34
CA ARG A 157 -20.05 15.59 2.57
C ARG A 157 -20.86 16.36 1.55
N ASP A 158 -21.11 17.65 1.85
CA ASP A 158 -21.29 18.62 0.77
C ASP A 158 -19.99 18.64 -0.02
N ALA A 159 -20.10 18.32 -1.31
CA ALA A 159 -19.00 18.42 -2.24
C ALA A 159 -18.65 19.91 -2.42
N SER A 160 -17.76 20.45 -1.58
CA SER A 160 -17.08 21.68 -1.90
C SER A 160 -16.19 21.43 -3.12
N ALA A 161 -16.49 22.16 -4.18
CA ALA A 161 -16.03 21.95 -5.54
C ALA A 161 -14.60 22.46 -5.79
N GLU A 162 -13.61 21.95 -5.04
CA GLU A 162 -12.24 21.91 -5.53
C GLU A 162 -11.92 20.48 -5.97
N ALA A 163 -11.49 20.33 -7.22
CA ALA A 163 -11.12 19.04 -7.77
C ALA A 163 -9.94 18.46 -6.97
N SER A 164 -10.22 17.46 -6.13
CA SER A 164 -9.20 16.76 -5.37
C SER A 164 -8.10 16.24 -6.29
N THR A 165 -6.85 16.54 -5.93
CA THR A 165 -5.68 16.11 -6.70
C THR A 165 -5.22 14.68 -6.36
N HIS A 166 -5.74 14.08 -5.28
CA HIS A 166 -5.40 12.73 -4.85
C HIS A 166 -6.62 12.01 -4.27
N LEU A 167 -7.07 10.97 -4.95
CA LEU A 167 -8.26 10.21 -4.59
C LEU A 167 -7.84 8.94 -3.85
N TRP A 168 -8.41 8.75 -2.67
CA TRP A 168 -8.28 7.52 -1.88
C TRP A 168 -9.64 6.84 -1.76
N THR A 169 -9.72 5.59 -2.18
CA THR A 169 -10.96 4.82 -2.27
C THR A 169 -10.81 3.52 -1.49
N PRO A 170 -11.06 3.47 -0.18
CA PRO A 170 -11.23 2.20 0.53
C PRO A 170 -12.46 1.49 -0.05
N MET A 171 -12.28 0.27 -0.54
CA MET A 171 -13.33 -0.49 -1.23
C MET A 171 -13.88 -1.60 -0.35
N ILE A 172 -13.01 -2.35 0.31
CA ILE A 172 -13.39 -3.44 1.20
C ILE A 172 -12.57 -3.32 2.47
N ALA A 173 -13.24 -3.45 3.60
CA ALA A 173 -12.62 -3.51 4.93
C ALA A 173 -13.35 -4.56 5.77
N ALA A 174 -12.82 -4.83 6.95
CA ALA A 174 -13.32 -5.84 7.87
C ALA A 174 -13.54 -7.21 7.19
N ALA A 175 -12.83 -7.44 6.09
CA ALA A 175 -12.95 -8.61 5.24
C ALA A 175 -12.09 -9.75 5.77
N ARG A 176 -12.26 -10.92 5.17
CA ARG A 176 -11.31 -12.03 5.33
C ARG A 176 -10.63 -12.34 4.01
N GLY A 177 -9.36 -12.65 4.12
CA GLY A 177 -8.57 -13.04 2.97
C GLY A 177 -7.43 -13.97 3.31
N THR A 178 -6.86 -14.53 2.26
CA THR A 178 -5.74 -15.46 2.31
C THR A 178 -4.77 -15.09 1.21
N LEU A 179 -3.48 -15.04 1.56
CA LEU A 179 -2.37 -15.07 0.62
C LEU A 179 -1.60 -16.36 0.83
N GLU A 180 -1.43 -17.12 -0.23
CA GLU A 180 -0.51 -18.25 -0.31
C GLU A 180 0.59 -17.92 -1.33
N LEU A 181 1.84 -18.10 -0.95
CA LEU A 181 2.99 -17.83 -1.81
C LEU A 181 4.03 -18.93 -1.66
N ARG A 182 4.24 -19.68 -2.74
CA ARG A 182 5.34 -20.65 -2.89
C ARG A 182 6.57 -19.93 -3.42
N THR A 183 7.66 -20.00 -2.68
CA THR A 183 8.97 -19.44 -3.06
C THR A 183 9.98 -20.58 -3.22
N PRO A 184 11.17 -20.33 -3.78
CA PRO A 184 12.20 -21.35 -3.91
C PRO A 184 12.67 -21.97 -2.58
N VAL A 185 12.39 -21.34 -1.43
CA VAL A 185 12.83 -21.83 -0.11
C VAL A 185 11.69 -22.35 0.76
N GLY A 186 10.44 -22.31 0.28
CA GLY A 186 9.30 -22.83 1.01
C GLY A 186 7.99 -22.13 0.71
N GLU A 187 6.97 -22.44 1.51
CA GLU A 187 5.64 -21.86 1.38
C GLU A 187 5.39 -20.83 2.48
N LEU A 188 4.75 -19.73 2.11
CA LEU A 188 4.31 -18.67 3.00
C LEU A 188 2.79 -18.57 2.90
N ARG A 189 2.12 -18.53 4.05
CA ARG A 189 0.67 -18.33 4.14
C ARG A 189 0.36 -17.25 5.15
N VAL A 190 -0.55 -16.35 4.79
CA VAL A 190 -1.19 -15.39 5.70
C VAL A 190 -2.68 -15.51 5.50
N GLU A 191 -3.42 -15.70 6.59
CA GLU A 191 -4.87 -15.72 6.60
C GLU A 191 -5.35 -14.85 7.75
N GLY A 192 -6.25 -13.91 7.46
CA GLY A 192 -6.66 -12.97 8.48
C GLY A 192 -7.57 -11.87 7.96
N ARG A 193 -7.58 -10.77 8.71
CA ARG A 193 -8.37 -9.58 8.41
C ARG A 193 -7.78 -8.82 7.23
N GLY A 194 -8.61 -8.62 6.22
CA GLY A 194 -8.19 -8.03 4.96
C GLY A 194 -8.80 -6.66 4.69
N TYR A 195 -8.07 -5.86 3.92
CA TYR A 195 -8.47 -4.54 3.47
C TYR A 195 -7.98 -4.31 2.06
N HIS A 196 -8.77 -3.55 1.30
CA HIS A 196 -8.47 -3.21 -0.07
C HIS A 196 -8.85 -1.76 -0.35
N ASP A 197 -7.89 -1.01 -0.89
CA ASP A 197 -8.14 0.32 -1.42
C ASP A 197 -7.51 0.57 -2.79
N ARG A 198 -7.88 1.73 -3.33
CA ARG A 198 -7.29 2.32 -4.52
C ARG A 198 -6.87 3.74 -4.20
N ASN A 199 -5.68 4.11 -4.65
CA ASN A 199 -5.21 5.50 -4.65
C ASN A 199 -4.96 5.95 -6.08
N SER A 200 -5.27 7.20 -6.42
CA SER A 200 -5.06 7.73 -7.77
C SER A 200 -4.87 9.24 -7.78
N ALA A 201 -3.95 9.73 -8.61
CA ALA A 201 -3.74 11.16 -8.83
C ALA A 201 -3.30 11.41 -10.27
N ALA A 202 -3.78 12.49 -10.88
CA ALA A 202 -3.32 12.94 -12.20
C ALA A 202 -2.01 13.74 -12.14
N GLN A 203 -1.41 13.89 -10.96
CA GLN A 203 -0.21 14.69 -10.70
C GLN A 203 0.84 13.87 -9.92
N PRO A 204 2.12 14.22 -10.02
CA PRO A 204 3.17 13.62 -9.20
C PRO A 204 2.90 13.72 -7.70
N LEU A 205 3.19 12.63 -6.95
CA LEU A 205 2.98 12.60 -5.49
C LEU A 205 3.66 13.76 -4.74
N HIS A 206 4.85 14.17 -5.18
CA HIS A 206 5.59 15.26 -4.55
C HIS A 206 5.00 16.65 -4.83
N SER A 207 4.15 16.82 -5.85
CA SER A 207 3.50 18.09 -6.17
C SER A 207 2.13 18.25 -5.48
N LEU A 208 1.67 17.24 -4.73
CA LEU A 208 0.38 17.27 -4.03
C LEU A 208 0.39 18.13 -2.74
N GLY A 209 1.51 18.79 -2.44
CA GLY A 209 1.65 19.64 -1.25
C GLY A 209 1.78 18.85 0.06
N ILE A 210 2.18 17.59 0.00
CA ILE A 210 2.30 16.70 1.15
C ILE A 210 3.76 16.63 1.62
N ARG A 211 4.04 17.14 2.81
CA ARG A 211 5.35 17.00 3.46
C ARG A 211 5.51 15.63 4.09
N ASN A 212 4.48 15.20 4.81
CA ASN A 212 4.48 13.93 5.52
C ASN A 212 3.08 13.33 5.50
N TRP A 213 3.02 12.01 5.39
CA TRP A 213 1.81 11.22 5.35
C TRP A 213 1.94 10.13 6.41
N TRP A 214 0.99 10.10 7.33
CA TRP A 214 0.74 8.98 8.22
C TRP A 214 -0.58 8.33 7.88
N TRP A 215 -0.55 7.01 7.75
CA TRP A 215 -1.73 6.20 7.55
C TRP A 215 -1.64 5.00 8.46
N GLY A 216 -2.75 4.55 9.01
CA GLY A 216 -2.78 3.27 9.69
C GLY A 216 -4.18 2.69 9.74
N ARG A 217 -4.26 1.39 9.53
CA ARG A 217 -5.44 0.57 9.70
C ARG A 217 -5.29 -0.25 10.97
N ILE A 218 -6.36 -0.43 11.72
CA ILE A 218 -6.49 -1.36 12.85
C ILE A 218 -7.71 -2.23 12.58
N ALA A 219 -7.53 -3.55 12.58
CA ALA A 219 -8.64 -4.49 12.44
C ALA A 219 -9.19 -4.86 13.83
N LEU A 220 -10.38 -4.36 14.16
CA LEU A 220 -11.08 -4.62 15.44
C LEU A 220 -12.25 -5.58 15.25
N GLY A 221 -13.04 -5.87 16.30
CA GLY A 221 -14.16 -6.79 16.26
C GLY A 221 -15.25 -6.33 15.28
N GLY A 222 -15.35 -6.98 14.12
CA GLY A 222 -16.39 -6.66 13.12
C GLY A 222 -16.25 -5.31 12.39
N ARG A 223 -15.20 -4.52 12.68
CA ARG A 223 -14.90 -3.25 11.99
C ARG A 223 -13.41 -3.04 11.81
N ASP A 224 -13.04 -2.16 10.91
CA ASP A 224 -11.71 -1.59 10.81
C ASP A 224 -11.76 -0.10 11.09
N LEU A 225 -10.73 0.40 11.78
CA LEU A 225 -10.50 1.83 11.93
C LEU A 225 -9.25 2.23 11.15
N VAL A 226 -9.40 3.21 10.27
CA VAL A 226 -8.30 3.80 9.51
C VAL A 226 -8.11 5.23 9.99
N PHE A 227 -6.91 5.57 10.47
CA PHE A 227 -6.52 6.96 10.67
C PHE A 227 -5.60 7.41 9.54
N TYR A 228 -5.76 8.66 9.15
CA TYR A 228 -4.99 9.28 8.11
C TYR A 228 -4.62 10.70 8.55
N GLN A 229 -3.35 11.06 8.46
CA GLN A 229 -2.90 12.42 8.69
C GLN A 229 -1.89 12.85 7.62
N LEU A 230 -2.24 13.92 6.93
CA LEU A 230 -1.38 14.63 5.99
C LEU A 230 -0.89 15.92 6.64
N ILE A 231 0.43 16.07 6.65
CA ILE A 231 1.09 17.29 7.07
C ILE A 231 1.49 18.05 5.79
N PRO A 232 0.97 19.27 5.57
CA PRO A 232 1.30 20.06 4.40
C PRO A 232 2.79 20.43 4.29
N SER A 233 3.21 20.68 3.05
CA SER A 233 4.52 21.28 2.73
C SER A 233 4.60 22.76 3.06
N ASP A 234 3.47 23.48 2.98
CA ASP A 234 3.39 24.86 3.45
C ASP A 234 3.42 24.90 4.98
N ALA A 235 4.34 25.69 5.53
CA ALA A 235 4.54 25.81 6.98
C ALA A 235 3.38 26.51 7.70
N GLY A 236 2.56 27.29 6.98
CA GLY A 236 1.39 27.96 7.53
C GLY A 236 0.10 27.14 7.46
N ALA A 237 0.08 26.03 6.72
CA ALA A 237 -1.12 25.23 6.51
C ALA A 237 -1.31 24.19 7.63
N ALA A 238 -2.53 24.07 8.13
CA ALA A 238 -2.89 23.10 9.16
C ALA A 238 -2.81 21.66 8.62
N PRO A 239 -2.43 20.66 9.45
CA PRO A 239 -2.58 19.26 9.10
C PRO A 239 -4.03 18.92 8.71
N ARG A 240 -4.19 18.04 7.73
CA ARG A 240 -5.50 17.47 7.37
C ARG A 240 -5.50 16.01 7.76
N GLY A 241 -6.48 15.60 8.55
CA GLY A 241 -6.64 14.20 8.91
C GLY A 241 -8.10 13.78 8.93
N PHE A 242 -8.29 12.47 8.88
CA PHE A 242 -9.59 11.86 9.05
C PHE A 242 -9.42 10.48 9.68
N VAL A 243 -10.45 10.09 10.43
CA VAL A 243 -10.63 8.73 10.91
C VAL A 243 -11.82 8.16 10.15
N VAL A 244 -11.63 6.98 9.58
CA VAL A 244 -12.67 6.26 8.84
C VAL A 244 -12.91 4.92 9.53
N GLU A 245 -14.16 4.69 9.91
CA GLU A 245 -14.63 3.39 10.34
C GLU A 245 -15.30 2.69 9.16
N LEU A 246 -14.92 1.41 8.98
CA LEU A 246 -15.47 0.54 7.96
C LEU A 246 -15.94 -0.75 8.63
N ALA A 247 -17.25 -0.97 8.68
CA ALA A 247 -17.84 -2.15 9.30
C ALA A 247 -17.93 -3.33 8.32
N ALA A 248 -18.10 -4.55 8.86
CA ALA A 248 -18.19 -5.79 8.08
C ALA A 248 -19.40 -5.84 7.12
N ASP A 249 -20.45 -5.04 7.37
CA ASP A 249 -21.59 -4.87 6.47
C ASP A 249 -21.29 -3.92 5.29
N GLY A 250 -20.09 -3.34 5.25
CA GLY A 250 -19.66 -2.35 4.27
C GLY A 250 -20.00 -0.91 4.65
N SER A 251 -20.69 -0.68 5.77
CA SER A 251 -21.04 0.68 6.17
C SER A 251 -19.79 1.49 6.53
N CYS A 252 -19.74 2.72 6.02
CA CYS A 252 -18.64 3.65 6.21
C CYS A 252 -19.09 4.89 6.98
N ARG A 253 -18.32 5.26 7.99
CA ARG A 253 -18.43 6.52 8.72
C ARG A 253 -17.06 7.19 8.75
N SER A 254 -17.02 8.51 8.60
CA SER A 254 -15.78 9.26 8.67
C SER A 254 -15.94 10.54 9.47
N CYS A 255 -14.92 10.90 10.24
CA CYS A 255 -14.83 12.21 10.88
C CYS A 255 -13.49 12.86 10.53
N GLU A 256 -13.49 14.18 10.34
CA GLU A 256 -12.25 14.94 10.19
C GLU A 256 -11.56 15.10 11.54
N VAL A 257 -10.23 15.02 11.52
CA VAL A 257 -9.39 15.17 12.70
C VAL A 257 -8.32 16.19 12.39
N THR A 258 -8.31 17.29 13.14
CA THR A 258 -7.34 18.38 12.96
C THR A 258 -5.92 17.92 13.29
N GLN A 259 -5.77 17.09 14.33
CA GLN A 259 -4.47 16.52 14.69
C GLN A 259 -4.61 15.22 15.48
N LEU A 260 -3.80 14.22 15.13
CA LEU A 260 -3.65 13.02 15.95
C LEU A 260 -2.81 13.35 17.19
N GLN A 261 -3.15 12.75 18.33
CA GLN A 261 -2.32 12.82 19.53
C GLN A 261 -1.20 11.79 19.38
N VAL A 262 0.03 12.26 19.20
CA VAL A 262 1.17 11.37 18.99
C VAL A 262 1.99 11.20 20.26
N GLY A 263 2.42 9.97 20.51
CA GLY A 263 3.37 9.64 21.56
C GLY A 263 4.79 10.11 21.23
N ARG A 264 5.77 9.57 21.96
CA ARG A 264 7.19 9.90 21.76
C ARG A 264 7.60 9.61 20.31
N LEU A 265 8.29 10.55 19.68
CA LEU A 265 8.85 10.35 18.35
C LEU A 265 10.15 9.55 18.43
N ARG A 266 10.24 8.49 17.62
CA ARG A 266 11.48 7.78 17.31
C ARG A 266 12.06 8.30 16.01
N ARG A 267 13.36 8.06 15.81
CA ARG A 267 14.09 8.42 14.58
C ARG A 267 14.77 7.22 13.99
N SER A 268 14.77 7.13 12.66
CA SER A 268 15.51 6.11 11.94
C SER A 268 16.91 6.61 11.66
N THR A 269 17.78 5.68 11.25
CA THR A 269 19.12 5.99 10.72
C THR A 269 19.07 6.92 9.50
N TRP A 270 17.94 6.97 8.79
CA TRP A 270 17.69 7.86 7.66
C TRP A 270 17.12 9.23 8.06
N GLY A 271 16.94 9.48 9.37
CA GLY A 271 16.38 10.71 9.89
C GLY A 271 14.88 10.88 9.61
N LEU A 272 14.15 9.80 9.33
CA LEU A 272 12.69 9.81 9.39
C LEU A 272 12.23 9.72 10.84
N SER A 273 11.18 10.46 11.17
CA SER A 273 10.56 10.40 12.49
C SER A 273 9.18 9.76 12.40
N TRP A 274 8.85 8.93 13.38
CA TRP A 274 7.52 8.34 13.53
C TRP A 274 7.16 8.26 15.02
N PRO A 275 5.87 8.29 15.37
CA PRO A 275 5.45 8.17 16.76
C PRO A 275 5.43 6.72 17.25
N GLU A 276 5.76 6.49 18.51
CA GLU A 276 5.62 5.17 19.17
C GLU A 276 4.17 4.74 19.31
N SER A 277 3.27 5.71 19.47
CA SER A 277 1.83 5.49 19.49
C SER A 277 1.07 6.68 18.93
N VAL A 278 -0.14 6.42 18.46
CA VAL A 278 -1.08 7.42 17.96
C VAL A 278 -2.39 7.22 18.70
N ARG A 279 -2.95 8.31 19.25
CA ARG A 279 -4.27 8.33 19.87
C ARG A 279 -5.20 9.25 19.11
N PHE A 280 -6.44 8.80 18.95
CA PHE A 280 -7.51 9.52 18.27
C PHE A 280 -8.87 9.06 18.80
N LEU A 281 -9.93 9.73 18.37
CA LEU A 281 -11.29 9.30 18.66
C LEU A 281 -11.87 8.60 17.44
N ASP A 282 -12.61 7.51 17.66
CA ASP A 282 -13.43 6.91 16.61
C ASP A 282 -14.63 7.82 16.28
N PRO A 283 -15.45 7.49 15.25
CA PRO A 283 -16.62 8.29 14.91
C PRO A 283 -17.68 8.43 16.01
N ASP A 284 -17.68 7.57 17.04
CA ASP A 284 -18.56 7.65 18.21
C ASP A 284 -17.94 8.43 19.38
N GLY A 285 -16.71 8.93 19.21
CA GLY A 285 -15.99 9.67 20.24
C GLY A 285 -15.26 8.77 21.25
N LEU A 286 -15.14 7.47 20.99
CA LEU A 286 -14.40 6.56 21.86
C LEU A 286 -12.89 6.68 21.62
N PRO A 287 -12.06 6.66 22.68
CA PRO A 287 -10.62 6.75 22.53
C PRO A 287 -10.05 5.47 21.91
N VAL A 288 -9.22 5.66 20.90
CA VAL A 288 -8.47 4.62 20.21
C VAL A 288 -6.99 4.88 20.41
N GLU A 289 -6.25 3.84 20.79
CA GLU A 289 -4.78 3.88 20.88
C GLU A 289 -4.18 2.88 19.91
N ALA A 290 -3.28 3.34 19.05
CA ALA A 290 -2.53 2.53 18.11
C ALA A 290 -1.04 2.59 18.46
N GLU A 291 -0.49 1.49 18.96
CA GLU A 291 0.93 1.35 19.31
C GLU A 291 1.72 0.70 18.17
N VAL A 292 2.93 1.20 17.92
CA VAL A 292 3.86 0.57 16.97
C VAL A 292 4.49 -0.66 17.62
N ALA A 293 3.96 -1.84 17.31
CA ALA A 293 4.44 -3.12 17.82
C ALA A 293 5.76 -3.55 17.16
N ALA A 294 5.91 -3.29 15.86
CA ALA A 294 7.16 -3.58 15.13
C ALA A 294 7.37 -2.63 13.95
N LEU A 295 8.64 -2.36 13.62
CA LEU A 295 9.05 -1.67 12.41
C LEU A 295 9.33 -2.72 11.32
N LEU A 296 8.39 -2.86 10.38
CA LEU A 296 8.40 -3.90 9.35
C LEU A 296 9.25 -3.54 8.13
N ASP A 297 9.19 -2.27 7.70
CA ASP A 297 10.08 -1.70 6.67
C ASP A 297 10.59 -0.34 7.13
N ASN A 298 11.87 -0.06 6.85
CA ASN A 298 12.58 1.12 7.32
C ASN A 298 13.45 1.73 6.22
N GLY A 299 12.79 2.33 5.24
CA GLY A 299 13.44 3.05 4.15
C GLY A 299 13.72 4.53 4.47
N PRO A 300 14.38 5.24 3.53
CA PRO A 300 14.77 6.63 3.73
C PRO A 300 13.66 7.67 3.48
N PHE A 301 12.55 7.24 2.87
CA PHE A 301 11.34 8.06 2.65
C PHE A 301 10.03 7.33 2.97
N TYR A 302 10.11 6.03 3.26
CA TYR A 302 8.96 5.16 3.47
C TYR A 302 9.24 4.21 4.62
N GLN A 303 8.29 4.07 5.54
CA GLN A 303 8.34 3.09 6.62
C GLN A 303 6.98 2.39 6.73
N ARG A 304 7.01 1.12 7.13
CA ARG A 304 5.81 0.34 7.45
C ARG A 304 5.92 -0.23 8.85
N PHE A 305 4.80 -0.24 9.56
CA PHE A 305 4.70 -0.67 10.95
C PHE A 305 3.65 -1.77 11.10
N LEU A 306 3.91 -2.70 12.01
CA LEU A 306 2.86 -3.49 12.64
C LEU A 306 2.28 -2.63 13.76
N LEU A 307 0.98 -2.41 13.72
CA LEU A 307 0.24 -1.69 14.76
C LEU A 307 -0.50 -2.68 15.64
N ARG A 308 -0.56 -2.38 16.94
CA ARG A 308 -1.49 -2.99 17.90
C ARG A 308 -2.44 -1.89 18.35
N GLY A 309 -3.72 -2.05 18.03
CA GLY A 309 -4.74 -1.07 18.34
C GLY A 309 -5.68 -1.52 19.44
N ARG A 310 -6.14 -0.58 20.27
CA ARG A 310 -7.13 -0.79 21.32
C ARG A 310 -8.23 0.26 21.24
N CYS A 311 -9.48 -0.16 21.43
CA CYS A 311 -10.64 0.71 21.54
C CYS A 311 -11.61 0.09 22.56
N GLY A 312 -11.67 0.64 23.77
CA GLY A 312 -12.39 0.00 24.89
C GLY A 312 -11.81 -1.39 25.18
N ASP A 313 -12.66 -2.42 25.18
CA ASP A 313 -12.28 -3.82 25.38
C ASP A 313 -11.84 -4.53 24.08
N GLU A 314 -11.96 -3.87 22.93
CA GLU A 314 -11.52 -4.41 21.65
C GLU A 314 -10.01 -4.21 21.47
N GLU A 315 -9.32 -5.25 21.03
CA GLU A 315 -7.92 -5.19 20.61
C GLU A 315 -7.74 -5.89 19.27
N GLY A 316 -6.83 -5.37 18.45
CA GLY A 316 -6.48 -6.03 17.19
C GLY A 316 -5.17 -5.53 16.60
N TYR A 317 -4.74 -6.21 15.54
CA TYR A 317 -3.55 -5.83 14.79
C TYR A 317 -3.91 -5.07 13.53
N GLY A 318 -2.92 -4.38 12.98
CA GLY A 318 -3.07 -3.68 11.72
C GLY A 318 -1.73 -3.20 11.17
N LEU A 319 -1.78 -2.45 10.08
CA LEU A 319 -0.60 -1.93 9.42
C LEU A 319 -0.62 -0.41 9.42
N GLY A 320 0.55 0.18 9.58
CA GLY A 320 0.76 1.62 9.51
C GLY A 320 1.84 1.97 8.50
N GLU A 321 1.77 3.16 7.93
CA GLU A 321 2.71 3.69 6.96
C GLU A 321 3.10 5.13 7.31
N ASN A 322 4.38 5.44 7.06
CA ASN A 322 4.93 6.79 7.13
C ASN A 322 5.64 7.10 5.82
N VAL A 323 5.22 8.16 5.13
CA VAL A 323 5.76 8.54 3.82
C VAL A 323 6.14 10.02 3.80
N VAL A 324 7.35 10.31 3.31
CA VAL A 324 7.85 11.68 3.10
C VAL A 324 8.06 11.92 1.61
N PRO A 325 7.05 12.42 0.87
CA PRO A 325 7.09 12.55 -0.59
C PRO A 325 8.31 13.29 -1.15
N GLY A 326 8.73 14.38 -0.49
CA GLY A 326 9.89 15.17 -0.92
C GLY A 326 11.21 14.38 -0.96
N ARG A 327 11.32 13.29 -0.19
CA ARG A 327 12.52 12.43 -0.13
C ARG A 327 12.48 11.24 -1.10
N ILE A 328 11.37 11.01 -1.77
CA ILE A 328 11.25 9.92 -2.75
C ILE A 328 12.20 10.19 -3.91
N ASP A 329 13.00 9.19 -4.34
CA ASP A 329 13.81 9.22 -5.56
C ASP A 329 14.73 10.46 -5.72
N THR A 330 15.34 10.94 -4.63
CA THR A 330 16.42 11.95 -4.69
C THR A 330 17.71 11.34 -5.23
N ASP A 331 18.63 12.14 -5.76
CA ASP A 331 19.86 11.63 -6.37
C ASP A 331 20.70 10.76 -5.42
N PHE A 332 20.77 11.15 -4.14
CA PHE A 332 21.49 10.42 -3.11
C PHE A 332 20.81 9.09 -2.73
N LEU A 333 19.47 9.05 -2.71
CA LEU A 333 18.72 7.87 -2.28
C LEU A 333 18.42 6.90 -3.43
N ARG A 334 18.39 7.37 -4.68
CA ARG A 334 18.05 6.57 -5.86
C ARG A 334 18.88 5.29 -6.00
N PRO A 335 20.20 5.27 -5.75
CA PRO A 335 20.97 4.03 -5.74
C PRO A 335 20.41 2.99 -4.75
N LEU A 336 19.99 3.40 -3.55
CA LEU A 336 19.42 2.52 -2.53
C LEU A 336 18.04 1.98 -2.97
N VAL A 337 17.21 2.83 -3.60
CA VAL A 337 15.92 2.38 -4.15
C VAL A 337 16.13 1.35 -5.26
N ARG A 338 17.11 1.58 -6.14
CA ARG A 338 17.49 0.61 -7.19
C ARG A 338 17.98 -0.72 -6.63
N MET A 339 18.44 -0.78 -5.36
CA MET A 339 18.78 -2.05 -4.71
C MET A 339 17.54 -2.82 -4.24
N ARG A 340 16.36 -2.22 -4.16
CA ARG A 340 15.12 -2.87 -3.74
C ARG A 340 14.12 -3.08 -4.88
N VAL A 341 14.34 -2.45 -6.03
CA VAL A 341 13.45 -2.59 -7.19
C VAL A 341 14.06 -3.53 -8.22
N HIS A 342 13.34 -4.60 -8.51
CA HIS A 342 13.60 -5.49 -9.62
C HIS A 342 13.01 -4.90 -10.91
N ARG A 343 13.83 -4.73 -11.93
CA ARG A 343 13.41 -4.40 -13.29
C ARG A 343 13.39 -5.68 -14.11
N ALA A 344 12.21 -6.10 -14.53
CA ALA A 344 12.06 -7.29 -15.36
C ALA A 344 12.73 -7.11 -16.73
N ALA A 345 12.63 -5.90 -17.30
CA ALA A 345 13.40 -5.47 -18.46
C ALA A 345 14.47 -4.45 -18.06
N GLY A 346 15.74 -4.79 -18.30
CA GLY A 346 16.87 -3.88 -18.14
C GLY A 346 17.78 -4.18 -16.95
N PRO A 347 18.74 -3.28 -16.66
CA PRO A 347 19.78 -3.55 -15.68
C PRO A 347 19.23 -3.46 -14.26
N ASN A 348 19.60 -4.45 -13.46
CA ASN A 348 19.34 -4.51 -12.03
C ASN A 348 20.60 -4.19 -11.23
N SER A 349 20.42 -3.68 -10.02
CA SER A 349 21.53 -3.55 -9.08
C SER A 349 22.12 -4.92 -8.75
N MET A 350 23.45 -5.03 -8.71
CA MET A 350 24.14 -6.24 -8.26
C MET A 350 23.78 -6.63 -6.81
N TRP A 351 23.34 -5.66 -6.00
CA TRP A 351 22.95 -5.87 -4.61
C TRP A 351 21.49 -6.27 -4.42
N LEU A 352 20.67 -6.24 -5.48
CA LEU A 352 19.24 -6.56 -5.44
C LEU A 352 18.91 -7.89 -4.73
N PRO A 353 19.69 -8.98 -4.91
CA PRO A 353 19.48 -10.24 -4.18
C PRO A 353 19.43 -10.14 -2.65
N LEU A 354 20.11 -9.13 -2.06
CA LEU A 354 20.12 -8.92 -0.60
C LEU A 354 18.83 -8.29 -0.08
N PHE A 355 18.00 -7.73 -0.95
CA PHE A 355 16.80 -6.98 -0.55
C PHE A 355 15.54 -7.50 -1.22
N SER A 356 15.62 -8.63 -1.92
CA SER A 356 14.50 -9.22 -2.66
C SER A 356 14.39 -10.73 -2.45
N GLY A 357 13.19 -11.24 -2.68
CA GLY A 357 12.79 -12.60 -2.34
C GLY A 357 12.78 -12.83 -0.82
N ASP A 358 12.95 -14.09 -0.45
CA ASP A 358 13.01 -14.53 0.93
C ASP A 358 14.09 -13.85 1.76
N SER A 359 13.80 -13.55 3.01
CA SER A 359 14.81 -13.04 3.95
C SER A 359 15.85 -14.11 4.32
N VAL A 360 15.45 -15.38 4.37
CA VAL A 360 16.35 -16.51 4.59
C VAL A 360 17.25 -16.72 3.36
N GLY A 361 18.56 -16.88 3.58
CA GLY A 361 19.52 -17.23 2.52
C GLY A 361 19.97 -16.08 1.60
N ARG A 362 19.62 -14.83 1.89
CA ARG A 362 20.00 -13.63 1.08
C ARG A 362 21.50 -13.56 0.78
N TRP A 363 22.33 -13.76 1.80
CA TRP A 363 23.79 -13.73 1.67
C TRP A 363 24.32 -14.86 0.78
N GLY A 364 23.78 -16.08 0.93
CA GLY A 364 24.16 -17.21 0.09
C GLY A 364 23.86 -16.99 -1.39
N ARG A 365 22.70 -16.38 -1.70
CA ARG A 365 22.31 -16.06 -3.09
C ARG A 365 23.16 -14.97 -3.75
N LEU A 366 23.69 -14.03 -2.97
CA LEU A 366 24.62 -13.04 -3.50
C LEU A 366 25.95 -13.70 -3.89
N LEU A 367 26.50 -14.54 -3.01
CA LEU A 367 27.78 -15.21 -3.21
C LEU A 367 27.74 -16.20 -4.39
N SER A 368 26.64 -16.94 -4.57
CA SER A 368 26.48 -17.87 -5.69
C SER A 368 26.44 -17.18 -7.06
N ARG A 369 25.95 -15.94 -7.14
CA ARG A 369 26.00 -15.14 -8.38
C ARG A 369 27.41 -14.66 -8.73
N SER A 370 28.21 -14.29 -7.73
CA SER A 370 29.60 -13.90 -7.98
C SER A 370 30.46 -15.04 -8.52
N ALA A 371 30.11 -16.30 -8.18
CA ALA A 371 30.78 -17.49 -8.73
C ALA A 371 30.45 -17.73 -10.21
N HIS A 372 29.24 -17.43 -10.67
CA HIS A 372 28.85 -17.58 -12.09
C HIS A 372 29.32 -16.45 -13.01
N VAL A 373 29.85 -15.34 -12.47
CA VAL A 373 30.46 -14.25 -13.26
C VAL A 373 31.98 -14.46 -13.43
N ARG A 374 32.56 -15.47 -12.76
CA ARG A 374 33.94 -15.92 -12.94
C ARG A 374 33.97 -17.34 -13.47
N ALA A 375 33.55 -17.53 -14.72
CA ALA A 375 33.85 -18.70 -15.52
C ALA A 375 34.07 -18.25 -16.98
#